data_AF-A0A931Z6M1-F1
#
_entry.id   AF-A0A931Z6M1-F1
#
_cell.length_a   1.000
_cell.length_b   1.000
_cell.length_c   1.000
_cell.angle_alpha   90.00
_cell.angle_beta   90.00
_cell.angle_gamma   90.00
#
_symmetry.space_group_name_H-M   'P 1'
#
loop_
_entity.id
_entity.type
_entity.pdbx_description
1 polymer ?
#
loop_
_entity_poly.entity_id
_entity_poly.type
_entity_poly.pdbx_seq_one_letter_code
_entity_poly.pdbx_strand_id
1 'polypeptide(L)'
;MTLLSSRFRRLLALVGASAALWLLSGCQSMTITNMTPDNVPANPSQIYTITATFKPTSFSIDESSIRPRIVIDGQIYPMTRSAAADLWEFDYQLPAGRTHASYYFIVAYVGKDAPPSAIPTEEHSELQHMNIAGRYVLRPEANRAPVGSRVSVLGAGFTPNDVVYFDNQPTRTVFESPSSISFFVPAVETGKNYMLRVAGGGTALSVGAFKVDGINFTISPSALTLRSGEQQAMTFTIPQPAPAGGMLIDVQTDAPESIVMPEVIVPAGQTSVTVAVQGGKPGTGSLFFKSSAGESSVPVTVTK
;
A
#
# COMPACT_ATOMS: atom_id res chain seq x y z
N MET A 1 13.67 43.39 -73.42
CA MET A 1 12.53 42.46 -73.29
C MET A 1 13.05 41.09 -72.82
N THR A 2 13.58 40.97 -71.60
CA THR A 2 14.20 39.71 -71.11
C THR A 2 14.46 39.77 -69.58
N LEU A 3 13.43 39.97 -68.76
CA LEU A 3 13.57 39.94 -67.28
C LEU A 3 12.47 39.16 -66.55
N LEU A 4 11.61 38.43 -67.27
CA LEU A 4 10.49 37.68 -66.67
C LEU A 4 10.74 36.16 -66.45
N SER A 5 11.92 35.61 -66.78
CA SER A 5 12.09 34.14 -66.86
C SER A 5 12.62 33.43 -65.60
N SER A 6 13.27 34.14 -64.65
CA SER A 6 13.95 33.47 -63.51
C SER A 6 13.10 33.41 -62.24
N ARG A 7 12.28 34.43 -61.96
CA ARG A 7 11.39 34.46 -60.79
C ARG A 7 10.23 33.48 -60.91
N PHE A 8 9.71 33.27 -62.12
CA PHE A 8 8.63 32.32 -62.40
C PHE A 8 9.05 30.86 -62.18
N ARG A 9 10.29 30.49 -62.54
CA ARG A 9 10.82 29.13 -62.33
C ARG A 9 11.08 28.80 -60.85
N ARG A 10 11.51 29.79 -60.06
CA ARG A 10 11.72 29.61 -58.60
C ARG A 10 10.39 29.55 -57.84
N LEU A 11 9.38 30.31 -58.27
CA LEU A 11 8.04 30.22 -57.69
C LEU A 11 7.39 28.87 -57.98
N LEU A 12 7.51 28.34 -59.21
CA LEU A 12 7.01 27.01 -59.57
C LEU A 12 7.70 25.88 -58.77
N ALA A 13 9.01 25.99 -58.51
CA ALA A 13 9.74 25.01 -57.72
C ALA A 13 9.32 25.02 -56.22
N LEU A 14 9.03 26.20 -55.66
CA LEU A 14 8.55 26.34 -54.28
C LEU A 14 7.09 25.89 -54.11
N VAL A 15 6.24 26.14 -55.10
CA VAL A 15 4.85 25.63 -55.11
C VAL A 15 4.81 24.11 -55.32
N GLY A 16 5.71 23.55 -56.16
CA GLY A 16 5.86 22.11 -56.33
C GLY A 16 6.33 21.39 -55.06
N ALA A 17 7.28 21.99 -54.32
CA ALA A 17 7.79 21.42 -53.08
C ALA A 17 6.77 21.49 -51.92
N SER A 18 5.92 22.52 -51.89
CA SER A 18 4.83 22.62 -50.90
C SER A 18 3.66 21.69 -51.24
N ALA A 19 3.32 21.51 -52.52
CA ALA A 19 2.33 20.50 -52.93
C ALA A 19 2.79 19.06 -52.64
N ALA A 20 4.10 18.77 -52.74
CA ALA A 20 4.67 17.48 -52.37
C ALA A 20 4.65 17.20 -50.85
N LEU A 21 4.71 18.25 -50.01
CA LEU A 21 4.63 18.11 -48.54
C LEU A 21 3.20 17.84 -48.04
N TRP A 22 2.17 18.27 -48.78
CA TRP A 22 0.76 17.99 -48.47
C TRP A 22 0.30 16.58 -48.90
N LEU A 23 1.09 15.87 -49.71
CA LEU A 23 0.81 14.49 -50.14
C LEU A 23 1.30 13.43 -49.14
N LEU A 24 1.94 13.83 -48.03
CA LEU A 24 2.44 12.93 -46.99
C LEU A 24 1.56 12.87 -45.73
N SER A 25 0.46 13.64 -45.67
CA SER A 25 -0.58 13.40 -44.68
C SER A 25 -1.43 12.22 -45.13
N GLY A 26 -0.96 11.00 -44.84
CA GLY A 26 -1.79 9.81 -44.99
C GLY A 26 -3.09 10.01 -44.20
N CYS A 27 -4.23 9.98 -44.88
CA CYS A 27 -5.53 9.99 -44.22
C CYS A 27 -5.63 8.75 -43.34
N GLN A 28 -5.46 8.91 -42.03
CA GLN A 28 -5.60 7.83 -41.06
C GLN A 28 -7.06 7.37 -41.08
N SER A 29 -7.29 6.17 -41.62
CA SER A 29 -8.64 5.65 -41.85
C SER A 29 -9.15 4.84 -40.64
N MET A 30 -8.29 4.65 -39.63
CA MET A 30 -8.60 4.01 -38.36
C MET A 30 -8.14 4.84 -37.15
N THR A 31 -9.04 5.11 -36.22
CA THR A 31 -8.69 5.65 -34.90
C THR A 31 -8.36 4.50 -33.96
N ILE A 32 -7.10 4.43 -33.53
CA ILE A 32 -6.63 3.46 -32.53
C ILE A 32 -6.54 4.16 -31.18
N THR A 33 -7.26 3.66 -30.17
CA THR A 33 -7.25 4.25 -28.82
C THR A 33 -6.86 3.21 -27.79
N ASN A 34 -5.73 3.42 -27.12
CA ASN A 34 -5.34 2.64 -25.95
C ASN A 34 -6.31 2.93 -24.80
N MET A 35 -6.86 1.88 -24.20
CA MET A 35 -7.76 1.96 -23.05
C MET A 35 -7.11 1.41 -21.78
N THR A 36 -5.87 0.94 -21.88
CA THR A 36 -5.07 0.46 -20.75
C THR A 36 -4.56 1.65 -19.94
N PRO A 37 -4.75 1.69 -18.62
CA PRO A 37 -4.16 2.71 -17.77
C PRO A 37 -2.62 2.69 -17.83
N ASP A 38 -1.99 3.87 -17.78
CA ASP A 38 -0.52 3.99 -17.74
C ASP A 38 0.09 3.36 -16.48
N ASN A 39 -0.70 3.22 -15.41
CA ASN A 39 -0.31 2.60 -14.16
C ASN A 39 -1.34 1.55 -13.75
N VAL A 40 -0.93 0.28 -13.74
CA VAL A 40 -1.78 -0.85 -13.36
C VAL A 40 -1.31 -1.46 -12.04
N PRO A 41 -2.19 -1.76 -11.06
CA PRO A 41 -1.78 -2.38 -9.81
C PRO A 41 -1.04 -3.70 -10.01
N ALA A 42 0.06 -3.90 -9.28
CA ALA A 42 0.67 -5.22 -9.17
C ALA A 42 -0.37 -6.26 -8.71
N ASN A 43 -0.42 -7.40 -9.39
CA ASN A 43 -1.32 -8.50 -9.03
C ASN A 43 -0.53 -9.82 -8.89
N PRO A 44 -1.05 -10.81 -8.14
CA PRO A 44 -0.33 -12.06 -7.89
C PRO A 44 -0.11 -12.94 -9.13
N SER A 45 -0.98 -12.89 -10.14
CA SER A 45 -0.82 -13.69 -11.36
C SER A 45 0.22 -13.14 -12.31
N GLN A 46 0.59 -11.85 -12.16
CA GLN A 46 1.41 -11.10 -13.11
C GLN A 46 0.82 -11.09 -14.53
N ILE A 47 -0.49 -11.32 -14.66
CA ILE A 47 -1.23 -11.24 -15.93
C ILE A 47 -1.94 -9.89 -15.98
N TYR A 48 -1.73 -9.15 -17.05
CA TYR A 48 -2.29 -7.82 -17.26
C TYR A 48 -3.07 -7.78 -18.58
N THR A 49 -4.32 -7.39 -18.50
CA THR A 49 -5.18 -7.22 -19.67
C THR A 49 -4.93 -5.86 -20.31
N ILE A 50 -4.35 -5.87 -21.50
CA ILE A 50 -4.15 -4.71 -22.34
C ILE A 50 -5.38 -4.54 -23.22
N THR A 51 -5.98 -3.36 -23.20
CA THR A 51 -7.22 -3.06 -23.91
C THR A 51 -7.07 -1.89 -24.89
N ALA A 52 -7.75 -1.99 -26.03
CA ALA A 52 -7.80 -0.93 -27.04
C ALA A 52 -9.10 -0.95 -27.84
N THR A 53 -9.43 0.18 -28.44
CA THR A 53 -10.51 0.29 -29.45
C THR A 53 -9.94 0.66 -30.80
N PHE A 54 -10.58 0.15 -31.86
CA PHE A 54 -10.18 0.34 -33.25
C PHE A 54 -11.42 0.78 -34.03
N LYS A 55 -11.54 2.08 -34.27
CA LYS A 55 -12.75 2.68 -34.84
C LYS A 55 -12.47 3.22 -36.25
N PRO A 56 -13.13 2.72 -37.29
CA PRO A 56 -13.06 3.29 -38.62
C PRO A 56 -13.41 4.78 -38.61
N THR A 57 -12.62 5.62 -39.27
CA THR A 57 -12.95 7.03 -39.50
C THR A 57 -13.75 7.21 -40.80
N SER A 58 -13.82 6.16 -41.63
CA SER A 58 -14.58 6.12 -42.89
C SER A 58 -15.53 4.92 -42.93
N PHE A 59 -16.72 5.13 -43.50
CA PHE A 59 -17.72 4.07 -43.74
C PHE A 59 -17.33 3.10 -44.86
N SER A 60 -16.24 3.35 -45.58
CA SER A 60 -15.74 2.49 -46.67
C SER A 60 -14.99 1.24 -46.17
N ILE A 61 -14.70 1.14 -44.87
CA ILE A 61 -14.02 0.00 -44.26
C ILE A 61 -15.02 -1.13 -43.97
N ASP A 62 -14.66 -2.37 -44.30
CA ASP A 62 -15.39 -3.54 -43.83
C ASP A 62 -15.02 -3.82 -42.37
N GLU A 63 -15.92 -3.51 -41.44
CA GLU A 63 -15.72 -3.72 -40.00
C GLU A 63 -15.46 -5.19 -39.64
N SER A 64 -16.03 -6.13 -40.41
CA SER A 64 -15.83 -7.56 -40.17
C SER A 64 -14.41 -8.03 -40.54
N SER A 65 -13.68 -7.22 -41.32
CA SER A 65 -12.29 -7.47 -41.72
C SER A 65 -11.27 -6.97 -40.71
N ILE A 66 -11.68 -6.20 -39.69
CA ILE A 66 -10.77 -5.63 -38.70
C ILE A 66 -10.08 -6.75 -37.92
N ARG A 67 -8.75 -6.79 -38.00
CA ARG A 67 -7.90 -7.77 -37.29
C ARG A 67 -6.81 -7.05 -36.49
N PRO A 68 -7.11 -6.65 -35.25
CA PRO A 68 -6.13 -6.02 -34.38
C PRO A 68 -5.14 -7.03 -33.82
N ARG A 69 -3.89 -6.58 -33.69
CA ARG A 69 -2.78 -7.30 -33.08
C ARG A 69 -2.01 -6.31 -32.20
N ILE A 70 -1.32 -6.85 -31.21
CA ILE A 70 -0.41 -6.10 -30.34
C ILE A 70 1.01 -6.58 -30.58
N VAL A 71 1.95 -5.63 -30.59
CA VAL A 71 3.38 -5.93 -30.60
C VAL A 71 3.94 -5.58 -29.23
N ILE A 72 4.47 -6.58 -28.54
CA ILE A 72 5.05 -6.46 -27.19
C ILE A 72 6.30 -7.34 -27.14
N ASP A 73 7.41 -6.81 -26.61
CA ASP A 73 8.73 -7.46 -26.64
C ASP A 73 9.20 -7.88 -28.05
N GLY A 74 8.76 -7.17 -29.09
CA GLY A 74 9.09 -7.50 -30.49
C GLY A 74 8.33 -8.71 -31.06
N GLN A 75 7.39 -9.28 -30.29
CA GLN A 75 6.53 -10.37 -30.73
C GLN A 75 5.12 -9.86 -31.02
N ILE A 76 4.49 -10.45 -32.04
CA ILE A 76 3.16 -10.04 -32.52
C ILE A 76 2.13 -11.05 -32.04
N TYR A 77 1.07 -10.54 -31.39
CA TYR A 77 -0.02 -11.36 -30.86
C TYR A 77 -1.38 -10.88 -31.37
N PRO A 78 -2.32 -11.78 -31.71
CA PRO A 78 -3.69 -11.40 -32.01
C PRO A 78 -4.40 -10.89 -30.74
N MET A 79 -5.23 -9.87 -30.88
CA MET A 79 -6.15 -9.46 -29.82
C MET A 79 -7.50 -10.17 -29.98
N THR A 80 -8.20 -10.34 -28.87
CA THR A 80 -9.54 -10.95 -28.84
C THR A 80 -10.59 -9.87 -28.70
N ARG A 81 -11.66 -9.92 -29.49
CA ARG A 81 -12.79 -8.99 -29.35
C ARG A 81 -13.58 -9.33 -28.09
N SER A 82 -13.83 -8.33 -27.23
CA SER A 82 -14.64 -8.50 -26.05
C SER A 82 -16.11 -8.77 -26.42
N ALA A 83 -16.77 -9.64 -25.67
CA ALA A 83 -18.18 -9.97 -25.90
C ALA A 83 -19.14 -8.90 -25.35
N ALA A 84 -18.68 -8.10 -24.37
CA ALA A 84 -19.51 -7.17 -23.61
C ALA A 84 -19.39 -5.71 -24.07
N ALA A 85 -18.37 -5.37 -24.85
CA ALA A 85 -18.07 -4.02 -25.28
C ALA A 85 -17.37 -4.00 -26.64
N ASP A 86 -17.40 -2.85 -27.32
CA ASP A 86 -16.65 -2.62 -28.55
C ASP A 86 -15.17 -2.33 -28.22
N LEU A 87 -14.50 -3.33 -27.65
CA LEU A 87 -13.10 -3.27 -27.25
C LEU A 87 -12.38 -4.58 -27.57
N TRP A 88 -11.07 -4.51 -27.68
CA TRP A 88 -10.19 -5.65 -27.92
C TRP A 88 -9.24 -5.84 -26.75
N GLU A 89 -9.01 -7.08 -26.36
CA GLU A 89 -8.29 -7.50 -25.16
C GLU A 89 -7.10 -8.40 -25.53
N PHE A 90 -6.01 -8.25 -24.81
CA PHE A 90 -4.89 -9.18 -24.81
C PHE A 90 -4.33 -9.34 -23.40
N ASP A 91 -4.29 -10.59 -22.92
CA ASP A 91 -3.69 -10.91 -21.62
C ASP A 91 -2.19 -11.13 -21.77
N TYR A 92 -1.41 -10.27 -21.13
CA TYR A 92 0.05 -10.33 -21.14
C TYR A 92 0.59 -10.82 -19.80
N GLN A 93 1.32 -11.94 -19.83
CA GLN A 93 2.10 -12.41 -18.71
C GLN A 93 3.38 -11.59 -18.61
N LEU A 94 3.47 -10.73 -17.60
CA LEU A 94 4.67 -9.93 -17.37
C LEU A 94 5.81 -10.84 -16.85
N PRO A 95 7.01 -10.77 -17.45
CA PRO A 95 8.17 -11.49 -16.94
C PRO A 95 8.53 -11.09 -15.50
N ALA A 96 8.97 -12.06 -14.69
CA ALA A 96 9.32 -11.83 -13.29
C ALA A 96 10.37 -10.73 -13.12
N GLY A 97 10.14 -9.83 -12.16
CA GLY A 97 11.04 -8.71 -11.85
C GLY A 97 10.91 -7.51 -12.78
N ARG A 98 10.13 -7.61 -13.86
CA ARG A 98 9.83 -6.47 -14.72
C ARG A 98 8.73 -5.60 -14.10
N THR A 99 8.86 -4.28 -14.21
CA THR A 99 7.95 -3.29 -13.61
C THR A 99 7.22 -2.43 -14.62
N HIS A 100 7.43 -2.67 -15.91
CA HIS A 100 6.78 -1.96 -17.00
C HIS A 100 6.73 -2.84 -18.25
N ALA A 101 5.86 -2.51 -19.20
CA ALA A 101 5.84 -3.09 -20.53
C ALA A 101 5.65 -1.99 -21.57
N SER A 102 6.32 -2.13 -22.70
CA SER A 102 6.18 -1.24 -23.86
C SER A 102 5.54 -2.01 -25.00
N TYR A 103 4.54 -1.41 -25.64
CA TYR A 103 3.79 -2.06 -26.71
C TYR A 103 3.21 -1.03 -27.68
N TYR A 104 2.85 -1.49 -28.88
CA TYR A 104 2.03 -0.70 -29.81
C TYR A 104 1.06 -1.64 -30.52
N PHE A 105 -0.01 -1.07 -31.06
CA PHE A 105 -1.04 -1.81 -31.75
C PHE A 105 -0.84 -1.73 -33.25
N ILE A 106 -1.20 -2.80 -33.95
CA ILE A 106 -1.27 -2.87 -35.40
C ILE A 106 -2.64 -3.40 -35.79
N VAL A 107 -3.24 -2.86 -36.84
CA VAL A 107 -4.57 -3.28 -37.29
C VAL A 107 -4.56 -3.44 -38.79
N ALA A 108 -4.99 -4.62 -39.24
CA ALA A 108 -5.21 -4.91 -40.65
C ALA A 108 -6.71 -4.83 -40.97
N TYR A 109 -7.06 -4.25 -42.11
CA TYR A 109 -8.44 -4.15 -42.60
C TYR A 109 -8.50 -4.03 -44.14
N VAL A 110 -9.67 -4.27 -44.73
CA VAL A 110 -9.95 -4.02 -46.15
C VAL A 110 -11.19 -3.12 -46.32
N GLY A 111 -11.33 -2.52 -47.51
CA GLY A 111 -12.55 -1.79 -47.86
C GLY A 111 -13.73 -2.72 -48.17
N LYS A 112 -14.97 -2.23 -48.02
CA LYS A 112 -16.20 -2.99 -48.30
C LYS A 112 -16.29 -3.52 -49.73
N ASP A 113 -15.76 -2.76 -50.69
CA ASP A 113 -15.76 -3.12 -52.11
C ASP A 113 -14.45 -3.79 -52.57
N ALA A 114 -13.60 -4.21 -51.62
CA ALA A 114 -12.32 -4.82 -51.92
C ALA A 114 -12.52 -6.24 -52.49
N PRO A 115 -11.80 -6.61 -53.57
CA PRO A 115 -11.85 -7.99 -54.07
C PRO A 115 -11.30 -8.97 -53.02
N PRO A 116 -11.66 -10.26 -53.06
CA PRO A 116 -11.16 -11.26 -52.10
C PRO A 116 -9.63 -11.39 -52.03
N SER A 117 -8.93 -10.99 -53.09
CA SER A 117 -7.46 -10.97 -53.16
C SER A 117 -6.83 -9.65 -52.75
N ALA A 118 -7.61 -8.72 -52.18
CA ALA A 118 -7.10 -7.43 -51.75
C ALA A 118 -6.07 -7.60 -50.64
N ILE A 119 -4.97 -6.86 -50.75
CA ILE A 119 -3.96 -6.79 -49.69
C ILE A 119 -4.54 -5.89 -48.59
N PRO A 120 -4.62 -6.37 -47.34
CA PRO A 120 -5.10 -5.53 -46.23
C PRO A 120 -4.22 -4.30 -46.03
N THR A 121 -4.85 -3.17 -45.76
CA THR A 121 -4.16 -1.99 -45.26
C THR A 121 -3.78 -2.23 -43.81
N GLU A 122 -2.55 -1.88 -43.43
CA GLU A 122 -2.06 -1.97 -42.06
C GLU A 122 -1.81 -0.56 -41.50
N GLU A 123 -2.34 -0.28 -40.33
CA GLU A 123 -2.09 0.95 -39.57
C GLU A 123 -1.53 0.61 -38.19
N HIS A 124 -0.73 1.53 -37.63
CA HIS A 124 -0.03 1.36 -36.36
C HIS A 124 -0.38 2.49 -35.40
N SER A 125 -0.43 2.18 -34.09
CA SER A 125 -0.46 3.20 -33.06
C SER A 125 0.93 3.74 -32.75
N GLU A 126 1.00 4.82 -31.99
CA GLU A 126 2.23 5.21 -31.29
C GLU A 126 2.61 4.18 -30.22
N LEU A 127 3.89 4.19 -29.82
CA LEU A 127 4.42 3.38 -28.74
C LEU A 127 3.80 3.79 -27.40
N GLN A 128 3.19 2.82 -26.72
CA GLN A 128 2.54 2.95 -25.43
C GLN A 128 3.40 2.32 -24.33
N HIS A 129 3.16 2.74 -23.09
CA HIS A 129 3.83 2.21 -21.91
C HIS A 129 2.80 1.90 -20.83
N MET A 130 2.93 0.73 -20.22
CA MET A 130 2.20 0.36 -19.00
C MET A 130 3.23 0.19 -17.89
N ASN A 131 3.08 0.94 -16.81
CA ASN A 131 3.84 0.74 -15.58
C ASN A 131 3.03 -0.14 -14.64
N ILE A 132 3.70 -1.09 -14.01
CA ILE A 132 3.11 -1.80 -12.90
C ILE A 132 3.29 -0.90 -11.68
N ALA A 133 2.18 -0.32 -11.21
CA ALA A 133 2.14 0.42 -9.97
C ALA A 133 2.73 -0.49 -8.89
N GLY A 134 3.83 -0.02 -8.33
CA GLY A 134 4.61 -0.75 -7.36
C GLY A 134 3.85 -0.90 -6.04
N ARG A 135 4.60 -0.87 -4.95
CA ARG A 135 4.02 -1.06 -3.62
C ARG A 135 3.19 0.17 -3.24
N TYR A 136 1.96 -0.04 -2.76
CA TYR A 136 1.11 1.03 -2.24
C TYR A 136 0.30 0.57 -1.05
N VAL A 137 -0.13 1.52 -0.22
CA VAL A 137 -1.03 1.28 0.91
C VAL A 137 -2.35 2.00 0.63
N LEU A 138 -3.48 1.32 0.87
CA LEU A 138 -4.80 1.92 0.79
C LEU A 138 -5.20 2.56 2.12
N ARG A 139 -5.34 1.72 3.15
CA ARG A 139 -5.66 2.14 4.53
C ARG A 139 -5.55 0.94 5.50
N PRO A 140 -5.38 1.20 6.81
CA PRO A 140 -5.59 0.19 7.82
C PRO A 140 -7.08 -0.10 8.02
N GLU A 141 -7.42 -1.29 8.51
CA GLU A 141 -8.79 -1.68 8.87
C GLU A 141 -9.35 -0.83 10.02
N ALA A 142 -8.47 -0.31 10.88
CA ALA A 142 -8.79 0.63 11.94
C ALA A 142 -7.74 1.75 12.00
N ASN A 143 -8.15 2.94 12.43
CA ASN A 143 -7.24 4.08 12.67
C ASN A 143 -6.98 4.31 14.17
N ARG A 144 -7.49 3.42 15.03
CA ARG A 144 -7.25 3.42 16.47
C ARG A 144 -7.48 2.03 17.05
N ALA A 145 -6.71 1.65 18.05
CA ALA A 145 -6.91 0.43 18.82
C ALA A 145 -6.08 0.46 20.12
N PRO A 146 -6.43 -0.37 21.13
CA PRO A 146 -5.61 -0.53 22.30
C PRO A 146 -4.34 -1.34 22.05
N VAL A 147 -3.34 -1.18 22.92
CA VAL A 147 -2.07 -1.93 22.91
C VAL A 147 -2.33 -3.44 22.83
N GLY A 148 -1.57 -4.15 21.99
CA GLY A 148 -1.68 -5.60 21.80
C GLY A 148 -2.73 -6.05 20.80
N SER A 149 -3.64 -5.16 20.37
CA SER A 149 -4.63 -5.49 19.33
C SER A 149 -3.96 -5.80 17.99
N ARG A 150 -4.54 -6.74 17.23
CA ARG A 150 -4.12 -7.04 15.87
C ARG A 150 -4.92 -6.21 14.87
N VAL A 151 -4.25 -5.52 13.95
CA VAL A 151 -4.88 -4.69 12.92
C VAL A 151 -4.25 -4.99 11.57
N SER A 152 -5.06 -5.08 10.50
CA SER A 152 -4.54 -5.28 9.14
C SER A 152 -4.43 -3.98 8.35
N VAL A 153 -3.52 -3.96 7.39
CA VAL A 153 -3.28 -2.90 6.42
C VAL A 153 -3.45 -3.48 5.03
N LEU A 154 -4.34 -2.86 4.25
CA LEU A 154 -4.61 -3.27 2.88
C LEU A 154 -3.78 -2.44 1.91
N GLY A 155 -3.32 -3.07 0.84
CA GLY A 155 -2.45 -2.45 -0.15
C GLY A 155 -2.07 -3.42 -1.26
N ALA A 156 -0.92 -3.17 -1.88
CA ALA A 156 -0.31 -4.10 -2.82
C ALA A 156 1.22 -4.03 -2.72
N GLY A 157 1.86 -5.11 -3.14
CA GLY A 157 3.31 -5.23 -3.16
C GLY A 157 3.94 -5.43 -1.78
N PHE A 158 3.19 -5.91 -0.79
CA PHE A 158 3.79 -6.31 0.48
C PHE A 158 4.70 -7.55 0.31
N THR A 159 5.70 -7.67 1.17
CA THR A 159 6.65 -8.77 1.19
C THR A 159 6.84 -9.30 2.62
N PRO A 160 7.33 -10.53 2.81
CA PRO A 160 7.65 -11.06 4.15
C PRO A 160 8.68 -10.23 4.94
N ASN A 161 9.47 -9.39 4.28
CA ASN A 161 10.48 -8.53 4.91
C ASN A 161 9.92 -7.18 5.36
N ASP A 162 8.64 -6.90 5.11
CA ASP A 162 8.02 -5.65 5.51
C ASP A 162 7.75 -5.59 7.01
N VAL A 163 8.01 -4.43 7.59
CA VAL A 163 7.75 -4.11 8.98
C VAL A 163 6.90 -2.86 9.07
N VAL A 164 5.87 -2.89 9.93
CA VAL A 164 5.06 -1.73 10.29
C VAL A 164 5.76 -0.98 11.42
N TYR A 165 5.79 0.35 11.29
CA TYR A 165 6.36 1.27 12.25
C TYR A 165 5.29 2.23 12.76
N PHE A 166 5.34 2.51 14.06
CA PHE A 166 4.67 3.63 14.73
C PHE A 166 5.70 4.74 14.91
N ASP A 167 5.62 5.78 14.07
CA ASP A 167 6.70 6.75 13.84
C ASP A 167 8.01 6.05 13.43
N ASN A 168 8.94 5.90 14.39
CA ASN A 168 10.22 5.20 14.20
C ASN A 168 10.30 3.88 14.99
N GLN A 169 9.26 3.51 15.76
CA GLN A 169 9.23 2.29 16.56
C GLN A 169 8.67 1.13 15.72
N PRO A 170 9.47 0.09 15.40
CA PRO A 170 8.96 -1.09 14.71
C PRO A 170 8.00 -1.85 15.62
N THR A 171 7.00 -2.48 15.02
CA THR A 171 6.13 -3.42 15.72
C THR A 171 6.11 -4.79 15.06
N ARG A 172 5.69 -5.80 15.83
CA ARG A 172 5.50 -7.15 15.32
C ARG A 172 4.52 -7.11 14.15
N THR A 173 5.03 -7.53 13.00
CA THR A 173 4.33 -7.50 11.73
C THR A 173 4.20 -8.93 11.20
N VAL A 174 3.05 -9.23 10.59
CA VAL A 174 2.70 -10.54 10.03
C VAL A 174 2.34 -10.34 8.57
N PHE A 175 3.13 -10.91 7.67
CA PHE A 175 2.82 -10.96 6.25
C PHE A 175 1.68 -11.96 6.00
N GLU A 176 0.57 -11.48 5.44
CA GLU A 176 -0.56 -12.33 5.05
C GLU A 176 -0.49 -12.71 3.58
N SER A 177 -0.26 -11.71 2.72
CA SER A 177 -0.18 -11.86 1.28
C SER A 177 0.42 -10.60 0.64
N PRO A 178 0.71 -10.60 -0.67
CA PRO A 178 1.15 -9.40 -1.36
C PRO A 178 0.19 -8.20 -1.27
N SER A 179 -1.07 -8.40 -0.85
CA SER A 179 -2.08 -7.34 -0.71
C SER A 179 -2.54 -7.06 0.72
N SER A 180 -2.03 -7.82 1.70
CA SER A 180 -2.38 -7.62 3.11
C SER A 180 -1.21 -7.91 4.05
N ILE A 181 -1.06 -7.06 5.06
CA ILE A 181 -0.13 -7.24 6.17
C ILE A 181 -0.84 -6.88 7.46
N SER A 182 -0.61 -7.63 8.54
CA SER A 182 -1.16 -7.30 9.86
C SER A 182 -0.05 -6.90 10.82
N PHE A 183 -0.38 -6.11 11.84
CA PHE A 183 0.53 -5.76 12.91
C PHE A 183 -0.16 -5.86 14.27
N PHE A 184 0.65 -5.96 15.32
CA PHE A 184 0.18 -5.82 16.71
C PHE A 184 0.45 -4.40 17.19
N VAL A 185 -0.50 -3.76 17.86
CA VAL A 185 -0.28 -2.41 18.41
C VAL A 185 0.82 -2.49 19.49
N PRO A 186 1.93 -1.76 19.36
CA PRO A 186 3.04 -1.83 20.32
C PRO A 186 2.69 -1.16 21.65
N ALA A 187 3.45 -1.46 22.71
CA ALA A 187 3.35 -0.81 24.01
C ALA A 187 3.99 0.60 23.97
N VAL A 188 3.29 1.54 23.35
CA VAL A 188 3.67 2.96 23.29
C VAL A 188 2.74 3.81 24.16
N GLU A 189 3.08 5.08 24.34
CA GLU A 189 2.28 6.01 25.14
C GLU A 189 0.85 6.17 24.58
N THR A 190 -0.12 6.00 25.46
CA THR A 190 -1.54 6.01 25.08
C THR A 190 -2.09 7.42 24.91
N GLY A 191 -3.17 7.55 24.15
CA GLY A 191 -3.84 8.83 23.90
C GLY A 191 -3.15 9.68 22.84
N LYS A 192 -2.00 9.24 22.31
CA LYS A 192 -1.24 9.90 21.25
C LYS A 192 -1.58 9.33 19.86
N ASN A 193 -1.41 10.17 18.84
CA ASN A 193 -1.46 9.79 17.44
C ASN A 193 -0.03 9.49 16.95
N TYR A 194 0.14 8.36 16.27
CA TYR A 194 1.40 7.91 15.69
C TYR A 194 1.27 7.86 14.17
N MET A 195 2.32 8.20 13.43
CA MET A 195 2.35 8.02 11.98
C MET A 195 2.71 6.58 11.64
N LEU A 196 1.80 5.85 11.00
CA LEU A 196 2.08 4.50 10.52
C LEU A 196 2.82 4.52 9.20
N ARG A 197 3.87 3.70 9.14
CA ARG A 197 4.64 3.47 7.92
C ARG A 197 4.89 1.97 7.76
N VAL A 198 4.81 1.49 6.54
CA VAL A 198 5.30 0.14 6.17
C VAL A 198 6.65 0.33 5.49
N ALA A 199 7.70 -0.29 6.01
CA ALA A 199 9.02 -0.23 5.38
C ALA A 199 9.58 -1.62 5.15
N GLY A 200 10.19 -1.81 3.98
CA GLY A 200 10.82 -3.06 3.54
C GLY A 200 11.15 -2.96 2.05
N GLY A 201 12.07 -3.78 1.54
CA GLY A 201 12.45 -3.74 0.12
C GLY A 201 12.99 -2.40 -0.38
N GLY A 202 13.59 -1.58 0.50
CA GLY A 202 14.21 -0.29 0.15
C GLY A 202 13.25 0.90 0.02
N THR A 203 11.93 0.71 0.19
CA THR A 203 10.93 1.77 0.14
C THR A 203 10.05 1.79 1.39
N ALA A 204 9.63 3.00 1.80
CA ALA A 204 8.72 3.21 2.91
C ALA A 204 7.40 3.79 2.39
N LEU A 205 6.29 3.16 2.75
CA LEU A 205 4.94 3.56 2.39
C LEU A 205 4.28 4.22 3.60
N SER A 206 3.74 5.42 3.41
CA SER A 206 2.95 6.09 4.45
C SER A 206 1.54 5.50 4.48
N VAL A 207 1.09 5.11 5.67
CA VAL A 207 -0.25 4.54 5.89
C VAL A 207 -1.21 5.61 6.39
N GLY A 208 -0.73 6.48 7.28
CA GLY A 208 -1.52 7.54 7.92
C GLY A 208 -1.42 7.52 9.44
N ALA A 209 -2.17 8.40 10.10
CA ALA A 209 -2.18 8.50 11.56
C ALA A 209 -2.98 7.36 12.21
N PHE A 210 -2.49 6.85 13.34
CA PHE A 210 -3.14 5.84 14.16
C PHE A 210 -3.09 6.24 15.63
N LYS A 211 -4.23 6.18 16.32
CA LYS A 211 -4.32 6.50 17.75
C LYS A 211 -4.20 5.25 18.60
N VAL A 212 -3.29 5.25 19.57
CA VAL A 212 -3.20 4.15 20.53
C VAL A 212 -4.09 4.46 21.73
N ASP A 213 -5.07 3.62 21.97
CA ASP A 213 -6.00 3.80 23.09
C ASP A 213 -5.42 3.21 24.38
N GLY A 214 -5.57 3.95 25.48
CA GLY A 214 -5.31 3.42 26.81
C GLY A 214 -6.46 2.53 27.28
N ILE A 215 -6.12 1.54 28.10
CA ILE A 215 -7.10 0.64 28.70
C ILE A 215 -6.90 0.67 30.22
N ASN A 216 -7.99 0.83 30.98
CA ASN A 216 -7.89 0.89 32.43
C ASN A 216 -7.30 -0.41 32.98
N PHE A 217 -6.28 -0.28 33.83
CA PHE A 217 -5.73 -1.38 34.62
C PHE A 217 -6.30 -1.32 36.04
N THR A 218 -6.38 -2.46 36.70
CA THR A 218 -6.89 -2.56 38.07
C THR A 218 -5.82 -3.14 38.99
N ILE A 219 -5.79 -2.63 40.23
CA ILE A 219 -4.89 -3.09 41.28
C ILE A 219 -5.74 -3.57 42.45
N SER A 220 -5.37 -4.72 43.03
CA SER A 220 -5.98 -5.25 44.24
C SER A 220 -4.90 -5.76 45.20
N PRO A 221 -4.94 -5.37 46.49
CA PRO A 221 -5.91 -4.49 47.14
C PRO A 221 -5.71 -3.01 46.77
N SER A 222 -6.76 -2.19 46.91
CA SER A 222 -6.72 -0.75 46.60
C SER A 222 -6.07 0.12 47.70
N ALA A 223 -5.64 -0.50 48.81
CA ALA A 223 -4.88 0.11 49.89
C ALA A 223 -4.04 -0.98 50.56
N LEU A 224 -2.88 -0.61 51.10
CA LEU A 224 -2.03 -1.51 51.87
C LEU A 224 -1.91 -1.04 53.31
N THR A 225 -2.09 -1.97 54.25
CA THR A 225 -1.80 -1.76 55.67
C THR A 225 -0.92 -2.92 56.12
N LEU A 226 0.34 -2.63 56.43
CA LEU A 226 1.39 -3.62 56.71
C LEU A 226 2.02 -3.35 58.07
N ARG A 227 2.48 -4.39 58.76
CA ARG A 227 3.47 -4.26 59.83
C ARG A 227 4.88 -4.27 59.26
N SER A 228 5.85 -3.79 60.03
CA SER A 228 7.25 -3.88 59.64
C SER A 228 7.65 -5.34 59.44
N GLY A 229 8.17 -5.68 58.26
CA GLY A 229 8.51 -7.04 57.84
C GLY A 229 7.34 -7.87 57.28
N GLU A 230 6.10 -7.39 57.37
CA GLU A 230 4.94 -8.08 56.81
C GLU A 230 4.96 -7.98 55.27
N GLN A 231 4.57 -9.08 54.61
CA GLN A 231 4.41 -9.14 53.17
C GLN A 231 2.94 -9.31 52.80
N GLN A 232 2.47 -8.53 51.83
CA GLN A 232 1.14 -8.64 51.27
C GLN A 232 1.22 -8.81 49.76
N ALA A 233 0.45 -9.75 49.23
CA ALA A 233 0.26 -9.91 47.80
C ALA A 233 -0.55 -8.74 47.22
N MET A 234 -0.03 -8.14 46.15
CA MET A 234 -0.70 -7.15 45.32
C MET A 234 -0.80 -7.71 43.90
N THR A 235 -1.99 -7.67 43.32
CA THR A 235 -2.29 -8.18 41.98
C THR A 235 -2.61 -7.03 41.04
N PHE A 236 -1.92 -7.01 39.91
CA PHE A 236 -2.14 -6.10 38.80
C PHE A 236 -2.91 -6.86 37.72
N THR A 237 -4.02 -6.31 37.25
CA THR A 237 -4.83 -6.90 36.18
C THR A 237 -5.02 -5.90 35.05
N ILE A 238 -4.86 -6.39 33.82
CA ILE A 238 -5.03 -5.64 32.59
C ILE A 238 -6.11 -6.30 31.74
N PRO A 239 -6.89 -5.53 30.96
CA PRO A 239 -8.07 -6.04 30.25
C PRO A 239 -7.73 -6.83 28.98
N GLN A 240 -6.47 -6.78 28.51
CA GLN A 240 -5.98 -7.53 27.35
C GLN A 240 -4.66 -8.23 27.69
N PRO A 241 -4.35 -9.38 27.06
CA PRO A 241 -3.08 -10.06 27.24
C PRO A 241 -1.89 -9.15 26.94
N ALA A 242 -0.85 -9.18 27.79
CA ALA A 242 0.34 -8.36 27.61
C ALA A 242 1.06 -8.68 26.29
N PRO A 243 1.64 -7.67 25.61
CA PRO A 243 2.37 -7.86 24.35
C PRO A 243 3.55 -8.85 24.46
N ALA A 244 4.08 -9.26 23.30
CA ALA A 244 5.34 -9.99 23.25
C ALA A 244 6.47 -9.14 23.89
N GLY A 245 7.23 -9.74 24.80
CA GLY A 245 8.19 -9.03 25.66
C GLY A 245 7.65 -8.67 27.05
N GLY A 246 6.35 -8.88 27.30
CA GLY A 246 5.69 -8.51 28.55
C GLY A 246 5.34 -7.03 28.61
N MET A 247 4.74 -6.61 29.73
CA MET A 247 4.42 -5.21 29.98
C MET A 247 4.99 -4.78 31.33
N LEU A 248 5.92 -3.83 31.29
CA LEU A 248 6.46 -3.18 32.47
C LEU A 248 5.41 -2.26 33.09
N ILE A 249 5.25 -2.34 34.41
CA ILE A 249 4.53 -1.36 35.21
C ILE A 249 5.59 -0.57 35.98
N ASP A 250 5.77 0.69 35.61
CA ASP A 250 6.64 1.63 36.34
C ASP A 250 5.99 1.94 37.68
N VAL A 251 6.73 1.69 38.77
CA VAL A 251 6.23 1.87 40.13
C VAL A 251 7.15 2.79 40.90
N GLN A 252 6.57 3.86 41.43
CA GLN A 252 7.26 4.86 42.23
C GLN A 252 6.59 4.98 43.60
N THR A 253 7.32 5.45 44.60
CA THR A 253 6.76 5.72 45.93
C THR A 253 7.34 7.00 46.50
N ASP A 254 6.52 7.70 47.29
CA ASP A 254 6.93 8.85 48.10
C ASP A 254 7.42 8.44 49.51
N ALA A 255 7.35 7.15 49.87
CA ALA A 255 7.80 6.60 51.15
C ALA A 255 8.82 5.45 50.96
N PRO A 256 10.01 5.73 50.39
CA PRO A 256 10.98 4.69 50.01
C PRO A 256 11.56 3.90 51.19
N GLU A 257 11.58 4.45 52.41
CA GLU A 257 12.02 3.71 53.59
C GLU A 257 10.96 2.74 54.14
N SER A 258 9.70 2.93 53.73
CA SER A 258 8.55 2.18 54.23
C SER A 258 8.17 1.02 53.32
N ILE A 259 8.64 0.97 52.07
CA ILE A 259 8.19 -0.02 51.08
C ILE A 259 9.38 -0.71 50.43
N VAL A 260 9.32 -2.04 50.40
CA VAL A 260 10.21 -2.87 49.61
C VAL A 260 9.34 -3.67 48.63
N MET A 261 9.56 -3.48 47.34
CA MET A 261 8.78 -4.12 46.27
C MET A 261 9.69 -4.48 45.09
N PRO A 262 9.51 -5.66 44.45
CA PRO A 262 10.23 -6.00 43.23
C PRO A 262 9.70 -5.23 42.01
N GLU A 263 10.45 -5.27 40.91
CA GLU A 263 10.00 -4.80 39.60
C GLU A 263 8.75 -5.58 39.14
N VAL A 264 7.80 -4.88 38.53
CA VAL A 264 6.50 -5.44 38.15
C VAL A 264 6.42 -5.56 36.63
N ILE A 265 6.41 -6.81 36.14
CA ILE A 265 6.27 -7.13 34.71
C ILE A 265 5.10 -8.10 34.55
N VAL A 266 4.09 -7.72 33.77
CA VAL A 266 3.06 -8.66 33.31
C VAL A 266 3.66 -9.53 32.21
N PRO A 267 3.78 -10.86 32.39
CA PRO A 267 4.41 -11.71 31.39
C PRO A 267 3.64 -11.70 30.05
N ALA A 268 4.35 -11.90 28.95
CA ALA A 268 3.74 -11.94 27.61
C ALA A 268 2.57 -12.94 27.56
N GLY A 269 1.44 -12.50 27.01
CA GLY A 269 0.22 -13.31 26.90
C GLY A 269 -0.59 -13.45 28.20
N GLN A 270 -0.10 -12.96 29.34
CA GLN A 270 -0.85 -12.94 30.59
C GLN A 270 -1.66 -11.64 30.74
N THR A 271 -2.74 -11.70 31.51
CA THR A 271 -3.57 -10.53 31.85
C THR A 271 -3.35 -10.05 33.29
N SER A 272 -2.51 -10.73 34.06
CA SER A 272 -2.22 -10.33 35.43
C SER A 272 -0.85 -10.78 35.92
N VAL A 273 -0.38 -10.11 36.97
CA VAL A 273 0.79 -10.52 37.75
C VAL A 273 0.54 -10.21 39.23
N THR A 274 1.00 -11.09 40.10
CA THR A 274 0.95 -10.89 41.56
C THR A 274 2.37 -10.75 42.09
N VAL A 275 2.60 -9.68 42.85
CA VAL A 275 3.88 -9.38 43.50
C VAL A 275 3.68 -9.21 45.00
N ALA A 276 4.69 -9.57 45.78
CA ALA A 276 4.69 -9.35 47.22
C ALA A 276 5.26 -7.96 47.53
N VAL A 277 4.49 -7.14 48.25
CA VAL A 277 4.92 -5.85 48.78
C VAL A 277 5.25 -6.05 50.26
N GLN A 278 6.45 -5.65 50.67
CA GLN A 278 6.90 -5.78 52.06
C GLN A 278 6.94 -4.42 52.77
N GLY A 279 6.45 -4.40 54.01
CA GLY A 279 6.56 -3.25 54.91
C GLY A 279 7.97 -3.09 55.44
N GLY A 280 8.55 -1.90 55.23
CA GLY A 280 9.85 -1.47 55.74
C GLY A 280 9.73 -0.80 57.11
N LYS A 281 10.24 0.44 57.24
CA LYS A 281 10.07 1.24 58.46
C LYS A 281 8.62 1.73 58.60
N PRO A 282 8.14 1.97 59.83
CA PRO A 282 6.83 2.58 60.04
C PRO A 282 6.72 3.95 59.36
N GLY A 283 5.60 4.18 58.66
CA GLY A 283 5.37 5.41 57.91
C GLY A 283 4.14 5.33 57.02
N THR A 284 3.77 6.43 56.39
CA THR A 284 2.62 6.54 55.48
C THR A 284 3.08 7.12 54.15
N GLY A 285 2.49 6.66 53.05
CA GLY A 285 2.78 7.16 51.71
C GLY A 285 1.82 6.58 50.67
N SER A 286 2.23 6.64 49.42
CA SER A 286 1.52 6.07 48.28
C SER A 286 2.50 5.36 47.34
N LEU A 287 1.98 4.36 46.64
CA LEU A 287 2.59 3.79 45.45
C LEU A 287 1.90 4.40 44.23
N PHE A 288 2.68 4.89 43.27
CA PHE A 288 2.23 5.44 42.01
C PHE A 288 2.62 4.48 40.89
N PHE A 289 1.66 4.11 40.05
CA PHE A 289 1.82 3.11 39.01
C PHE A 289 1.56 3.74 37.65
N LYS A 290 2.48 3.55 36.71
CA LYS A 290 2.37 4.01 35.33
C LYS A 290 2.69 2.88 34.37
N SER A 291 1.88 2.76 33.32
CA SER A 291 2.09 1.78 32.26
C SER A 291 1.62 2.32 30.92
N SER A 292 1.85 1.56 29.85
CA SER A 292 1.19 1.79 28.55
C SER A 292 -0.31 1.51 28.59
N ALA A 293 -0.91 1.18 29.74
CA ALA A 293 -2.35 1.01 29.90
C ALA A 293 -2.99 2.23 30.60
N GLY A 294 -2.27 2.88 31.54
CA GLY A 294 -2.73 4.08 32.25
C GLY A 294 -1.92 4.38 33.51
N GLU A 295 -2.46 5.26 34.37
CA GLU A 295 -1.88 5.63 35.68
C GLU A 295 -2.85 5.30 36.85
N SER A 296 -2.32 4.94 38.03
CA SER A 296 -3.09 4.66 39.26
C SER A 296 -2.23 4.89 40.51
N SER A 297 -2.85 4.99 41.68
CA SER A 297 -2.15 5.06 42.96
C SER A 297 -2.81 4.21 44.04
N VAL A 298 -1.99 3.70 44.95
CA VAL A 298 -2.42 2.90 46.12
C VAL A 298 -1.84 3.52 47.38
N PRO A 299 -2.67 3.99 48.34
CA PRO A 299 -2.17 4.45 49.62
C PRO A 299 -1.60 3.29 50.43
N VAL A 300 -0.53 3.57 51.17
CA VAL A 300 0.16 2.60 52.02
C VAL A 300 0.39 3.15 53.41
N THR A 301 0.14 2.32 54.42
CA THR A 301 0.48 2.58 55.82
C THR A 301 1.27 1.40 56.37
N VAL A 302 2.43 1.69 56.98
CA VAL A 302 3.27 0.71 57.67
C VAL A 302 3.30 1.02 59.16
N THR A 303 2.88 0.06 59.98
CA THR A 303 2.96 0.16 61.45
C THR A 303 4.16 -0.61 61.98
N LYS A 304 4.48 -0.41 63.25
CA LYS A 304 5.40 -1.29 63.97
C LYS A 304 4.90 -2.74 63.96
#